data_AF-A0A2V8WJE8-F1
#
_entry.id   AF-A0A2V8WJE8-F1
#
_cell.length_a   1.000
_cell.length_b   1.000
_cell.length_c   1.000
_cell.angle_alpha   90.00
_cell.angle_beta   90.00
_cell.angle_gamma   90.00
#
_symmetry.space_group_name_H-M   'P 1'
#
loop_
_entity.id
_entity.type
_entity.pdbx_description
1 polymer ?
#
loop_
_entity_poly.entity_id
_entity_poly.type
_entity_poly.pdbx_seq_one_letter_code
_entity_poly.pdbx_strand_id
1 'polypeptide(L)'
;MGKELNCSVRFGKQQSEGKALLETSEILFRGEFRLKIPFSTITSAKAVDGELRLQTADGLAIFRLGVPAEKWCDKILHPKSRIEKLGVKPGAKVALLGEFEAEFLREVGSLTKSVSKGKINSDAECIFFAADSKGDLGSLSKTSKSMQGGAALWIIYPKGQKHITENDVLAAGRKAGLKDVKVVGFSPTHTALKFVIPLASR
;
A
#
# COMPACT_ATOMS: atom_id res chain seq x y z
N MET A 1 -3.86 -3.28 -2.75
CA MET A 1 -5.31 -3.31 -3.00
C MET A 1 -5.93 -4.23 -1.96
N GLY A 2 -6.87 -3.68 -1.17
CA GLY A 2 -7.66 -4.47 -0.22
C GLY A 2 -8.48 -5.53 -0.95
N LYS A 3 -8.82 -6.61 -0.26
CA LYS A 3 -9.76 -7.62 -0.80
C LYS A 3 -11.13 -7.34 -0.20
N GLU A 4 -12.17 -7.36 -1.01
CA GLU A 4 -13.53 -7.26 -0.51
C GLU A 4 -14.36 -8.50 -0.87
N LEU A 5 -15.31 -8.83 0.00
CA LEU A 5 -16.20 -9.96 -0.14
C LEU A 5 -17.52 -9.68 0.60
N ASN A 6 -18.64 -10.09 0.04
CA ASN A 6 -19.89 -10.16 0.78
C ASN A 6 -19.88 -11.39 1.70
N CYS A 7 -20.27 -11.23 2.95
CA CYS A 7 -20.34 -12.31 3.93
C CYS A 7 -21.33 -11.99 5.05
N SER A 8 -21.71 -13.01 5.82
CA SER A 8 -22.35 -12.82 7.12
C SER A 8 -21.27 -12.69 8.21
N VAL A 9 -21.46 -11.74 9.12
CA VAL A 9 -20.60 -11.55 10.30
C VAL A 9 -21.41 -11.70 11.56
N ARG A 10 -20.85 -12.41 12.55
CA ARG A 10 -21.34 -12.45 13.93
C ARG A 10 -20.33 -11.81 14.87
N PHE A 11 -20.79 -10.91 15.72
CA PHE A 11 -19.97 -10.27 16.75
C PHE A 11 -20.80 -10.13 18.04
N GLY A 12 -20.39 -10.83 19.09
CA GLY A 12 -21.21 -10.98 20.29
C GLY A 12 -22.58 -11.60 19.99
N LYS A 13 -23.65 -10.85 20.31
CA LYS A 13 -25.05 -11.25 20.01
C LYS A 13 -25.56 -10.72 18.66
N GLN A 14 -24.79 -9.87 17.98
CA GLN A 14 -25.19 -9.26 16.72
C GLN A 14 -24.77 -10.14 15.55
N GLN A 15 -25.62 -10.23 14.55
CA GLN A 15 -25.32 -10.87 13.27
C GLN A 15 -25.86 -9.99 12.14
N SER A 16 -25.11 -9.87 11.06
CA SER A 16 -25.54 -9.10 9.89
C SER A 16 -24.86 -9.59 8.62
N GLU A 17 -25.52 -9.43 7.48
CA GLU A 17 -24.92 -9.60 6.17
C GLU A 17 -24.35 -8.28 5.66
N GLY A 18 -23.24 -8.33 4.95
CA GLY A 18 -22.62 -7.12 4.44
C GLY A 18 -21.30 -7.38 3.74
N LYS A 19 -20.56 -6.30 3.50
CA LYS A 19 -19.28 -6.33 2.83
C LYS A 19 -18.14 -6.30 3.85
N ALA A 20 -17.30 -7.33 3.84
CA ALA A 20 -16.02 -7.34 4.52
C ALA A 20 -14.91 -6.83 3.60
N LEU A 21 -13.99 -6.04 4.13
CA LEU A 21 -12.84 -5.51 3.43
C LEU A 21 -11.58 -5.85 4.24
N LEU A 22 -10.70 -6.66 3.67
CA LEU A 22 -9.36 -6.90 4.20
C LEU A 22 -8.43 -5.80 3.70
N GLU A 23 -8.15 -4.85 4.57
CA GLU A 23 -7.21 -3.77 4.33
C GLU A 23 -5.80 -4.17 4.75
N THR A 24 -4.89 -3.21 4.73
CA THR A 24 -3.46 -3.43 4.97
C THR A 24 -3.13 -3.76 6.42
N SER A 25 -3.89 -3.18 7.36
CA SER A 25 -3.64 -3.27 8.80
C SER A 25 -4.91 -3.47 9.61
N GLU A 26 -6.03 -3.73 8.94
CA GLU A 26 -7.34 -3.86 9.55
C GLU A 26 -8.29 -4.66 8.66
N ILE A 27 -9.32 -5.22 9.28
CA ILE A 27 -10.49 -5.73 8.58
C ILE A 27 -11.67 -4.81 8.90
N LEU A 28 -12.39 -4.41 7.87
CA LEU A 28 -13.61 -3.60 7.98
C LEU A 28 -14.81 -4.47 7.63
N PHE A 29 -15.93 -4.21 8.28
CA PHE A 29 -17.23 -4.76 7.90
C PHE A 29 -18.26 -3.64 7.75
N ARG A 30 -19.09 -3.73 6.72
CA ARG A 30 -20.16 -2.80 6.42
C ARG A 30 -21.45 -3.58 6.14
N GLY A 31 -22.30 -3.69 7.15
CA GLY A 31 -23.67 -4.21 7.07
C GLY A 31 -24.62 -3.32 7.87
N GLU A 32 -25.60 -3.93 8.54
CA GLU A 32 -26.50 -3.21 9.47
C GLU A 32 -25.73 -2.62 10.65
N PHE A 33 -24.65 -3.29 11.07
CA PHE A 33 -23.63 -2.71 11.94
C PHE A 33 -22.28 -2.64 11.21
N ARG A 34 -21.38 -1.82 11.75
CA ARG A 34 -20.03 -1.64 11.21
C ARG A 34 -19.00 -2.14 12.21
N LEU A 35 -17.99 -2.84 11.70
CA LEU A 35 -16.79 -3.18 12.46
C LEU A 35 -15.56 -2.57 11.81
N LYS A 36 -14.62 -2.18 12.66
CA LYS A 36 -13.25 -1.85 12.28
C LYS A 36 -12.35 -2.56 13.28
N ILE A 37 -11.68 -3.62 12.84
CA ILE A 37 -10.79 -4.42 13.69
C ILE A 37 -9.37 -4.24 13.17
N PRO A 38 -8.55 -3.36 13.80
CA PRO A 38 -7.12 -3.28 13.52
C PRO A 38 -6.43 -4.61 13.81
N PHE A 39 -5.46 -5.02 12.99
CA PHE A 39 -4.74 -6.28 13.21
C PHE A 39 -4.01 -6.28 14.56
N SER A 40 -3.57 -5.10 15.01
CA SER A 40 -2.90 -4.93 16.31
C SER A 40 -3.81 -5.17 17.53
N THR A 41 -5.14 -5.19 17.37
CA THR A 41 -6.07 -5.50 18.46
C THR A 41 -6.49 -6.97 18.49
N ILE A 42 -6.05 -7.76 17.51
CA ILE A 42 -6.38 -9.17 17.39
C ILE A 42 -5.42 -9.98 18.27
N THR A 43 -5.96 -10.67 19.27
CA THR A 43 -5.19 -11.54 20.17
C THR A 43 -5.15 -12.99 19.66
N SER A 44 -6.07 -13.37 18.79
CA SER A 44 -6.06 -14.67 18.10
C SER A 44 -6.80 -14.58 16.77
N ALA A 45 -6.21 -15.13 15.70
CA ALA A 45 -6.87 -15.29 14.40
C ALA A 45 -6.82 -16.76 13.97
N LYS A 46 -7.97 -17.31 13.55
CA LYS A 46 -8.06 -18.68 13.03
C LYS A 46 -9.00 -18.74 11.83
N ALA A 47 -8.69 -19.61 10.87
CA ALA A 47 -9.62 -20.03 9.83
C ALA A 47 -10.09 -21.46 10.12
N VAL A 48 -11.39 -21.67 10.17
CA VAL A 48 -12.02 -22.99 10.43
C VAL A 48 -13.28 -23.10 9.58
N ASP A 49 -13.38 -24.13 8.73
CA ASP A 49 -14.57 -24.43 7.92
C ASP A 49 -15.12 -23.23 7.13
N GLY A 50 -14.23 -22.43 6.53
CA GLY A 50 -14.61 -21.22 5.77
C GLY A 50 -14.99 -20.02 6.64
N GLU A 51 -14.86 -20.11 7.96
CA GLU A 51 -15.01 -18.99 8.89
C GLU A 51 -13.65 -18.39 9.26
N LEU A 52 -13.53 -17.06 9.16
CA LEU A 52 -12.43 -16.31 9.76
C LEU A 52 -12.88 -15.83 11.15
N ARG A 53 -12.20 -16.33 12.18
CA ARG A 53 -12.49 -16.08 13.59
C ARG A 53 -11.39 -15.19 14.17
N LEU A 54 -11.76 -13.99 14.61
CA LEU A 54 -10.86 -12.97 15.15
C LEU A 54 -11.25 -12.64 16.58
N GLN A 55 -10.39 -12.98 17.53
CA GLN A 55 -10.57 -12.62 18.93
C GLN A 55 -9.95 -11.24 19.18
N THR A 56 -10.74 -10.33 19.76
CA THR A 56 -10.29 -9.03 20.27
C THR A 56 -10.61 -8.91 21.76
N ALA A 57 -10.25 -7.77 22.37
CA ALA A 57 -10.67 -7.45 23.74
C ALA A 57 -12.20 -7.30 23.88
N ASP A 58 -12.87 -6.83 22.81
CA ASP A 58 -14.31 -6.57 22.79
C ASP A 58 -15.15 -7.82 22.50
N GLY A 59 -14.52 -8.89 22.00
CA GLY A 59 -15.17 -10.18 21.76
C GLY A 59 -14.67 -10.92 20.53
N LEU A 60 -15.35 -12.02 20.20
CA LEU A 60 -15.06 -12.84 19.04
C LEU A 60 -15.88 -12.37 17.83
N ALA A 61 -15.20 -11.96 16.76
CA ALA A 61 -15.78 -11.70 15.45
C ALA A 61 -15.63 -12.92 14.55
N ILE A 62 -16.72 -13.38 13.94
CA ILE A 62 -16.75 -14.52 13.03
C ILE A 62 -17.28 -14.07 11.69
N PHE A 63 -16.44 -14.13 10.66
CA PHE A 63 -16.78 -13.79 9.28
C PHE A 63 -16.91 -15.09 8.46
N ARG A 64 -18.07 -15.34 7.87
CA ARG A 64 -18.26 -16.49 6.97
C ARG A 64 -17.79 -16.15 5.57
N LEU A 65 -16.49 -16.32 5.31
CA LEU A 65 -15.87 -15.93 4.05
C LEU A 65 -15.88 -17.05 3.00
N GLY A 66 -16.02 -18.31 3.43
CA GLY A 66 -15.82 -19.49 2.58
C GLY A 66 -14.33 -19.72 2.29
N VAL A 67 -14.00 -20.18 1.08
CA VAL A 67 -12.63 -20.50 0.64
C VAL A 67 -11.59 -19.39 0.95
N PRO A 68 -11.89 -18.08 0.85
CA PRO A 68 -10.96 -17.02 1.23
C PRO A 68 -10.53 -16.96 2.70
N ALA A 69 -11.21 -17.63 3.63
CA ALA A 69 -10.97 -17.50 5.08
C ALA A 69 -9.51 -17.78 5.48
N GLU A 70 -8.93 -18.88 5.01
CA GLU A 70 -7.54 -19.25 5.30
C GLU A 70 -6.55 -18.19 4.80
N LYS A 71 -6.73 -17.75 3.56
CA LYS A 71 -5.88 -16.72 2.94
C LYS A 71 -6.00 -15.36 3.62
N TRP A 72 -7.18 -15.04 4.16
CA TRP A 72 -7.37 -13.81 4.93
C TRP A 72 -6.73 -13.93 6.31
N CYS A 73 -6.86 -15.08 6.98
CA CYS A 73 -6.20 -15.37 8.25
C CYS A 73 -4.67 -15.26 8.13
N ASP A 74 -4.06 -15.88 7.11
CA ASP A 74 -2.62 -15.81 6.87
C ASP A 74 -2.14 -14.36 6.69
N LYS A 75 -2.87 -13.54 5.94
CA LYS A 75 -2.54 -12.12 5.75
C LYS A 75 -2.66 -11.28 7.03
N ILE A 76 -3.58 -11.65 7.92
CA ILE A 76 -3.77 -10.97 9.21
C ILE A 76 -2.64 -11.33 10.16
N LEU A 77 -2.21 -12.59 10.17
CA LEU A 77 -1.10 -13.09 10.99
C LEU A 77 0.26 -12.64 10.47
N HIS A 78 0.40 -12.49 9.15
CA HIS A 78 1.64 -12.10 8.47
C HIS A 78 1.45 -10.84 7.61
N PRO A 79 1.10 -9.69 8.20
CA PRO A 79 0.89 -8.46 7.44
C PRO A 79 2.22 -7.99 6.87
N LYS A 80 2.26 -7.73 5.56
CA LYS A 80 3.45 -7.17 4.91
C LYS A 80 3.81 -5.83 5.53
N SER A 81 5.09 -5.57 5.73
CA SER A 81 5.63 -4.24 6.05
C SER A 81 5.40 -3.27 4.90
N ARG A 82 5.64 -1.97 5.15
CA ARG A 82 5.64 -0.95 4.09
C ARG A 82 6.65 -1.27 2.99
N ILE A 83 7.89 -1.54 3.37
CA ILE A 83 9.00 -1.72 2.43
C ILE A 83 8.78 -2.94 1.50
N GLU A 84 8.22 -4.03 2.02
CA GLU A 84 7.83 -5.20 1.21
C GLU A 84 6.73 -4.88 0.20
N LYS A 85 5.78 -4.00 0.57
CA LYS A 85 4.72 -3.57 -0.37
C LYS A 85 5.29 -2.67 -1.46
N LEU A 86 6.27 -1.83 -1.13
CA LEU A 86 6.98 -0.99 -2.09
C LEU A 86 7.89 -1.81 -3.02
N GLY A 87 8.24 -3.04 -2.60
CA GLY A 87 8.98 -4.00 -3.41
C GLY A 87 10.46 -3.67 -3.49
N VAL A 88 11.01 -2.96 -2.49
CA VAL A 88 12.45 -2.75 -2.35
C VAL A 88 13.06 -4.07 -1.90
N LYS A 89 14.00 -4.59 -2.68
CA LYS A 89 14.73 -5.82 -2.36
C LYS A 89 16.02 -5.51 -1.61
N PRO A 90 16.57 -6.46 -0.84
CA PRO A 90 17.92 -6.34 -0.32
C PRO A 90 18.92 -6.02 -1.44
N GLY A 91 19.81 -5.05 -1.20
CA GLY A 91 20.82 -4.60 -2.18
C GLY A 91 20.29 -3.77 -3.36
N ALA A 92 18.99 -3.47 -3.43
CA ALA A 92 18.42 -2.68 -4.52
C ALA A 92 19.06 -1.28 -4.60
N LYS A 93 19.19 -0.75 -5.82
CA LYS A 93 19.65 0.62 -6.05
C LYS A 93 18.48 1.59 -5.95
N VAL A 94 18.51 2.44 -4.92
CA VAL A 94 17.41 3.31 -4.55
C VAL A 94 17.76 4.78 -4.81
N ALA A 95 16.87 5.52 -5.46
CA ALA A 95 16.96 6.97 -5.56
C ALA A 95 15.83 7.61 -4.74
N LEU A 96 16.18 8.61 -3.93
CA LEU A 96 15.25 9.39 -3.11
C LEU A 96 15.22 10.84 -3.63
N LEU A 97 14.05 11.30 -4.05
CA LEU A 97 13.81 12.65 -4.55
C LEU A 97 12.80 13.34 -3.64
N GLY A 98 13.22 14.42 -3.00
CA GLY A 98 12.46 15.11 -1.95
C GLY A 98 12.72 14.53 -0.57
N GLU A 99 11.93 14.99 0.40
CA GLU A 99 12.07 14.65 1.81
C GLU A 99 11.18 13.48 2.21
N PHE A 100 11.69 12.63 3.10
CA PHE A 100 10.98 11.46 3.60
C PHE A 100 11.16 11.32 5.10
N GLU A 101 10.16 10.71 5.75
CA GLU A 101 10.21 10.44 7.19
C GLU A 101 11.39 9.52 7.58
N ALA A 102 11.95 9.78 8.76
CA ALA A 102 13.14 9.08 9.25
C ALA A 102 12.94 7.56 9.35
N GLU A 103 11.73 7.10 9.64
CA GLU A 103 11.42 5.67 9.70
C GLU A 103 11.57 5.00 8.32
N PHE A 104 11.03 5.60 7.26
CA PHE A 104 11.19 5.09 5.90
C PHE A 104 12.66 5.07 5.48
N LEU A 105 13.41 6.12 5.83
CA LEU A 105 14.85 6.17 5.55
C LEU A 105 15.61 5.03 6.27
N ARG A 106 15.22 4.69 7.51
CA ARG A 106 15.77 3.54 8.24
C ARG A 106 15.42 2.21 7.59
N GLU A 107 14.17 2.03 7.15
CA GLU A 107 13.72 0.83 6.43
C GLU A 107 14.51 0.60 5.13
N VAL A 108 14.74 1.66 4.34
CA VAL A 108 15.55 1.57 3.12
C VAL A 108 17.02 1.26 3.48
N GLY A 109 17.57 1.96 4.47
CA GLY A 109 18.97 1.81 4.88
C GLY A 109 19.31 0.47 5.55
N SER A 110 18.31 -0.29 6.03
CA SER A 110 18.48 -1.66 6.52
C SER A 110 18.51 -2.69 5.38
N LEU A 111 17.90 -2.39 4.23
CA LEU A 111 17.91 -3.27 3.05
C LEU A 111 19.07 -3.01 2.09
N THR A 112 19.55 -1.77 1.99
CA THR A 112 20.57 -1.39 1.01
C THR A 112 21.40 -0.18 1.46
N LYS A 113 22.66 -0.15 1.04
CA LYS A 113 23.54 1.04 1.15
C LYS A 113 23.62 1.82 -0.16
N SER A 114 23.08 1.27 -1.26
CA SER A 114 23.07 1.88 -2.58
C SER A 114 21.93 2.89 -2.72
N VAL A 115 22.01 3.98 -1.95
CA VAL A 115 20.99 5.03 -1.90
C VAL A 115 21.56 6.35 -2.44
N SER A 116 20.93 6.91 -3.47
CA SER A 116 21.20 8.27 -3.95
C SER A 116 20.12 9.24 -3.48
N LYS A 117 20.52 10.44 -3.05
CA LYS A 117 19.59 11.52 -2.67
C LYS A 117 19.65 12.65 -3.69
N GLY A 118 18.50 13.18 -4.09
CA GLY A 118 18.37 14.33 -5.01
C GLY A 118 18.74 14.04 -6.48
N LYS A 119 19.19 12.82 -6.79
CA LYS A 119 19.54 12.40 -8.16
C LYS A 119 19.14 10.94 -8.41
N ILE A 120 18.85 10.65 -9.68
CA ILE A 120 18.62 9.30 -10.18
C ILE A 120 19.90 8.86 -10.89
N ASN A 121 20.51 7.78 -10.40
CA ASN A 121 21.59 7.10 -11.13
C ASN A 121 20.97 6.25 -12.26
N SER A 122 21.71 6.03 -13.35
CA SER A 122 21.23 5.27 -14.52
C SER A 122 20.80 3.85 -14.18
N ASP A 123 21.38 3.27 -13.12
CA ASP A 123 21.11 1.92 -12.64
C ASP A 123 20.09 1.85 -11.50
N ALA A 124 19.38 2.95 -11.20
CA ALA A 124 18.37 2.97 -10.15
C ALA A 124 17.20 2.01 -10.47
N GLU A 125 16.89 1.12 -9.53
CA GLU A 125 15.81 0.14 -9.66
C GLU A 125 14.52 0.64 -9.01
N CYS A 126 14.64 1.37 -7.90
CA CYS A 126 13.52 1.94 -7.14
C CYS A 126 13.75 3.43 -6.92
N ILE A 127 12.90 4.25 -7.49
CA ILE A 127 12.92 5.70 -7.34
C ILE A 127 11.72 6.09 -6.47
N PHE A 128 11.95 6.83 -5.40
CA PHE A 128 10.92 7.41 -4.54
C PHE A 128 10.91 8.91 -4.74
N PHE A 129 9.75 9.46 -5.06
CA PHE A 129 9.52 10.86 -5.35
C PHE A 129 8.45 11.42 -4.41
N ALA A 130 8.84 12.29 -3.47
CA ALA A 130 7.92 13.00 -2.61
C ALA A 130 7.29 14.18 -3.36
N ALA A 131 5.96 14.30 -3.26
CA ALA A 131 5.18 15.36 -3.89
C ALA A 131 4.14 15.88 -2.90
N ASP A 132 4.34 17.10 -2.40
CA ASP A 132 3.42 17.73 -1.45
C ASP A 132 2.39 18.63 -2.17
N SER A 133 2.62 18.96 -3.44
CA SER A 133 1.77 19.83 -4.24
C SER A 133 1.75 19.44 -5.72
N LYS A 134 0.77 19.95 -6.47
CA LYS A 134 0.74 19.80 -7.94
C LYS A 134 2.00 20.38 -8.61
N GLY A 135 2.63 21.39 -8.03
CA GLY A 135 3.83 22.02 -8.58
C GLY A 135 5.00 21.04 -8.67
N ASP A 136 5.15 20.17 -7.68
CA ASP A 136 6.24 19.18 -7.60
C ASP A 136 6.18 18.18 -8.77
N LEU A 137 4.96 17.84 -9.21
CA LEU A 137 4.71 16.92 -10.32
C LEU A 137 5.26 17.43 -11.66
N GLY A 138 5.58 18.72 -11.79
CA GLY A 138 6.22 19.28 -12.98
C GLY A 138 7.57 18.65 -13.30
N SER A 139 8.26 18.10 -12.30
CA SER A 139 9.55 17.43 -12.47
C SER A 139 9.45 16.00 -13.06
N LEU A 140 8.25 15.41 -13.13
CA LEU A 140 8.07 14.01 -13.53
C LEU A 140 8.53 13.71 -14.95
N SER A 141 8.43 14.67 -15.88
CA SER A 141 8.96 14.50 -17.24
C SER A 141 10.48 14.30 -17.23
N LYS A 142 11.21 15.05 -16.39
CA LYS A 142 12.66 14.88 -16.20
C LYS A 142 12.96 13.56 -15.49
N THR A 143 12.22 13.24 -14.43
CA THR A 143 12.36 11.97 -13.69
C THR A 143 12.20 10.77 -14.62
N SER A 144 11.15 10.75 -15.44
CA SER A 144 10.84 9.69 -16.41
C SER A 144 11.98 9.48 -17.41
N LYS A 145 12.56 10.56 -17.96
CA LYS A 145 13.71 10.49 -18.88
C LYS A 145 14.98 9.91 -18.24
N SER A 146 15.13 10.00 -16.93
CA SER A 146 16.25 9.41 -16.20
C SER A 146 16.02 7.95 -15.81
N MET A 147 14.82 7.42 -15.98
CA MET A 147 14.51 6.01 -15.69
C MET A 147 15.04 5.11 -16.80
N GLN A 148 15.46 3.90 -16.44
CA GLN A 148 15.92 2.89 -17.40
C GLN A 148 15.26 1.53 -17.14
N GLY A 149 15.06 0.76 -18.20
CA GLY A 149 14.62 -0.64 -18.15
C GLY A 149 13.39 -0.89 -17.25
N GLY A 150 13.58 -1.71 -16.22
CA GLY A 150 12.54 -2.16 -15.31
C GLY A 150 12.28 -1.24 -14.10
N ALA A 151 12.90 -0.06 -14.04
CA ALA A 151 12.84 0.82 -12.88
C ALA A 151 11.40 1.14 -12.45
N ALA A 152 11.19 1.12 -11.14
CA ALA A 152 9.93 1.52 -10.51
C ALA A 152 10.05 2.95 -9.98
N LEU A 153 9.11 3.82 -10.37
CA LEU A 153 8.91 5.12 -9.74
C LEU A 153 7.74 5.04 -8.77
N TRP A 154 7.96 5.33 -7.51
CA TRP A 154 6.92 5.54 -6.52
C TRP A 154 6.75 7.03 -6.26
N ILE A 155 5.57 7.56 -6.53
CA ILE A 155 5.20 8.92 -6.17
C ILE A 155 4.46 8.88 -4.84
N ILE A 156 4.98 9.57 -3.82
CA ILE A 156 4.45 9.62 -2.47
C ILE A 156 3.84 11.00 -2.24
N TYR A 157 2.56 11.05 -1.90
CA TYR A 157 1.80 12.29 -1.76
C TYR A 157 0.77 12.21 -0.64
N PRO A 158 0.35 13.33 -0.04
CA PRO A 158 -0.62 13.33 1.03
C PRO A 158 -1.99 12.89 0.52
N LYS A 159 -2.63 11.96 1.24
CA LYS A 159 -3.93 11.40 0.84
C LYS A 159 -5.08 12.26 1.38
N GLY A 160 -6.14 12.41 0.58
CA GLY A 160 -7.35 13.16 0.97
C GLY A 160 -7.19 14.68 0.98
N GLN A 161 -6.12 15.22 0.42
CA GLN A 161 -5.89 16.66 0.32
C GLN A 161 -6.38 17.21 -1.02
N LYS A 162 -6.92 18.45 -1.02
CA LYS A 162 -7.42 19.09 -2.25
C LYS A 162 -6.32 19.71 -3.12
N HIS A 163 -5.20 20.08 -2.51
CA HIS A 163 -4.08 20.73 -3.21
C HIS A 163 -3.24 19.74 -4.03
N ILE A 164 -3.40 18.43 -3.80
CA ILE A 164 -2.86 17.34 -4.64
C ILE A 164 -3.74 16.11 -4.49
N THR A 165 -4.29 15.61 -5.59
CA THR A 165 -5.19 14.45 -5.61
C THR A 165 -4.54 13.27 -6.34
N GLU A 166 -5.07 12.06 -6.13
CA GLU A 166 -4.65 10.87 -6.90
C GLU A 166 -4.79 11.08 -8.41
N ASN A 167 -5.85 11.77 -8.84
CA ASN A 167 -6.07 12.08 -10.25
C ASN A 167 -4.98 13.00 -10.81
N ASP A 168 -4.50 13.97 -10.03
CA ASP A 168 -3.40 14.83 -10.46
C ASP A 168 -2.11 14.02 -10.67
N VAL A 169 -1.81 13.10 -9.74
CA VAL A 169 -0.62 12.24 -9.82
C VAL A 169 -0.72 11.25 -10.97
N LEU A 170 -1.88 10.61 -11.17
CA LEU A 170 -2.16 9.73 -12.32
C LEU A 170 -1.99 10.47 -13.64
N ALA A 171 -2.61 11.65 -13.77
CA ALA A 171 -2.52 12.45 -14.98
C ALA A 171 -1.08 12.87 -15.27
N ALA A 172 -0.34 13.32 -14.25
CA ALA A 172 1.04 13.76 -14.42
C ALA A 172 1.99 12.61 -14.77
N GLY A 173 1.86 11.44 -14.12
CA GLY A 173 2.65 10.26 -14.44
C GLY A 173 2.39 9.74 -15.87
N ARG A 174 1.13 9.71 -16.31
CA ARG A 174 0.75 9.33 -17.68
C ARG A 174 1.25 10.34 -18.71
N LYS A 175 1.15 11.64 -18.42
CA LYS A 175 1.70 12.71 -19.26
C LYS A 175 3.23 12.60 -19.39
N ALA A 176 3.90 12.04 -18.39
CA ALA A 176 5.33 11.72 -18.44
C ALA A 176 5.66 10.39 -19.16
N GLY A 177 4.67 9.75 -19.79
CA GLY A 177 4.86 8.51 -20.56
C GLY A 177 4.92 7.23 -19.72
N LEU A 178 4.58 7.31 -18.43
CA LEU A 178 4.64 6.16 -17.53
C LEU A 178 3.28 5.48 -17.37
N LYS A 179 3.31 4.19 -17.00
CA LYS A 179 2.12 3.40 -16.68
C LYS A 179 1.99 3.20 -15.18
N ASP A 180 0.85 3.59 -14.61
CA ASP A 180 0.49 3.25 -13.23
C ASP A 180 0.18 1.75 -13.11
N VAL A 181 0.65 1.12 -12.02
CA VAL A 181 0.50 -0.33 -11.83
C VAL A 181 0.04 -0.73 -10.43
N LYS A 182 0.23 0.12 -9.41
CA LYS A 182 -0.07 -0.24 -8.03
C LYS A 182 -0.19 0.98 -7.14
N VAL A 183 -1.15 0.96 -6.22
CA VAL A 183 -1.26 1.91 -5.10
C VAL A 183 -1.06 1.19 -3.76
N VAL A 184 -0.37 1.84 -2.82
CA VAL A 184 -0.05 1.34 -1.48
C VAL A 184 -0.17 2.46 -0.47
N GLY A 185 -0.79 2.22 0.68
CA GLY A 185 -0.70 3.16 1.81
C GLY A 185 0.73 3.25 2.32
N PHE A 186 1.30 4.47 2.31
CA PHE A 186 2.69 4.72 2.70
C PHE A 186 2.83 5.07 4.18
N SER A 187 1.92 5.87 4.70
CA SER A 187 1.86 6.25 6.11
C SER A 187 0.41 6.62 6.50
N PRO A 188 0.13 6.98 7.77
CA PRO A 188 -1.18 7.50 8.15
C PRO A 188 -1.64 8.71 7.34
N THR A 189 -0.71 9.49 6.78
CA THR A 189 -1.00 10.72 6.01
C THR A 189 -0.70 10.61 4.52
N HIS A 190 0.14 9.66 4.09
CA HIS A 190 0.58 9.55 2.70
C HIS A 190 0.18 8.25 2.03
N THR A 191 0.00 8.31 0.72
CA THR A 191 -0.13 7.14 -0.17
C THR A 191 1.03 7.12 -1.17
N ALA A 192 1.34 5.95 -1.71
CA ALA A 192 2.37 5.75 -2.71
C ALA A 192 1.76 5.11 -3.97
N LEU A 193 1.96 5.77 -5.11
CA LEU A 193 1.48 5.30 -6.41
C LEU A 193 2.68 4.91 -7.29
N LYS A 194 2.69 3.67 -7.74
CA LYS A 194 3.77 3.09 -8.55
C LYS A 194 3.50 3.29 -10.03
N PHE A 195 4.52 3.82 -10.68
CA PHE A 195 4.65 3.96 -12.12
C PHE A 195 5.85 3.15 -12.62
N VAL A 196 5.77 2.67 -13.86
CA VAL A 196 6.86 1.99 -14.56
C VAL A 196 6.91 2.46 -16.00
N ILE A 197 8.07 2.28 -16.64
CA ILE A 197 8.18 2.41 -18.10
C ILE A 197 7.30 1.32 -18.74
N PRO A 198 6.36 1.66 -19.65
CA PRO A 198 5.57 0.68 -20.39
C PRO A 198 6.47 -0.31 -21.15
N LEU A 199 6.06 -1.58 -21.23
CA LEU A 199 6.86 -2.61 -21.94
C LEU A 199 7.13 -2.26 -23.40
N ALA A 200 6.19 -1.59 -24.08
CA ALA A 200 6.35 -1.14 -25.47
C ALA A 200 7.33 0.03 -25.64
N SER A 201 7.86 0.59 -24.55
CA SER A 201 8.75 1.75 -24.52
C SER A 201 10.08 1.44 -23.82
N ARG A 202 10.38 0.15 -23.62
CA ARG A 202 11.64 -0.34 -23.04
C ARG A 202 12.56 -0.88 -24.12
#